data_AF-A0A257RIB4-F1
#
_entry.id   AF-A0A257RIB4-F1
#
_cell.length_a   1.000
_cell.length_b   1.000
_cell.length_c   1.000
_cell.angle_alpha   90.00
_cell.angle_beta   90.00
_cell.angle_gamma   90.00
#
_symmetry.space_group_name_H-M   'P 1'
#
loop_
_entity.id
_entity.type
_entity.pdbx_description
1 polymer ?
#
loop_
_entity_poly.entity_id
_entity_poly.type
_entity_poly.pdbx_seq_one_letter_code
_entity_poly.pdbx_strand_id
1 'polypeptide(L)'
;MPRRPLVTRVGPVVRTRAWNGLRDGDSVVVNDARVRARAWVFVAHALNESTGEEWVEVRGGRPGEAKGRAFAPERIFPVSVRRGRRVVGPSIADAPRLDLAN
;
A
#
# COMPACT_ATOMS: atom_id res chain seq x y z
N MET A 1 20.47 -12.99 -3.75
CA MET A 1 19.89 -11.64 -4.02
C MET A 1 20.06 -10.78 -2.78
N PRO A 2 20.56 -9.54 -2.87
CA PRO A 2 20.70 -8.69 -1.69
C PRO A 2 19.33 -8.36 -1.09
N ARG A 3 19.20 -8.51 0.22
CA ARG A 3 18.00 -8.16 0.97
C ARG A 3 17.85 -6.64 0.91
N ARG A 4 16.83 -6.14 0.20
CA ARG A 4 16.58 -4.69 0.14
C ARG A 4 16.29 -4.17 1.56
N PRO A 5 16.77 -2.98 1.90
CA PRO A 5 16.52 -2.40 3.21
C PRO A 5 15.02 -2.22 3.45
N LEU A 6 14.59 -2.48 4.70
CA LEU A 6 13.20 -2.31 5.12
C LEU A 6 12.80 -0.83 5.13
N VAL A 7 13.72 0.03 5.55
CA VAL A 7 13.54 1.49 5.60
C VAL A 7 14.60 2.13 4.70
N THR A 8 14.22 3.12 3.91
CA THR A 8 15.14 3.96 3.15
C THR A 8 14.78 5.41 3.41
N ARG A 9 15.78 6.28 3.57
CA ARG A 9 15.61 7.71 3.76
C ARG A 9 16.22 8.45 2.57
N VAL A 10 15.47 9.35 1.96
CA VAL A 10 15.93 10.19 0.84
C VAL A 10 15.47 11.62 1.12
N GLY A 11 16.41 12.47 1.55
CA GLY A 11 16.05 13.80 2.06
C GLY A 11 15.07 13.68 3.24
N PRO A 12 13.97 14.46 3.26
CA PRO A 12 12.97 14.40 4.32
C PRO A 12 11.99 13.21 4.19
N VAL A 13 12.10 12.41 3.13
CA VAL A 13 11.18 11.30 2.88
C VAL A 13 11.71 10.01 3.50
N VAL A 14 10.91 9.41 4.37
CA VAL A 14 11.11 8.07 4.92
C VAL A 14 10.21 7.11 4.17
N ARG A 15 10.81 6.06 3.62
CA ARG A 15 10.12 5.02 2.85
C ARG A 15 10.28 3.68 3.56
N THR A 16 9.17 3.04 3.90
CA THR A 16 9.13 1.80 4.68
C THR A 16 8.40 0.70 3.92
N ARG A 17 9.04 -0.47 3.77
CA ARG A 17 8.47 -1.65 3.07
C ARG A 17 7.58 -2.53 3.94
N ALA A 18 7.26 -2.07 5.14
CA ALA A 18 6.23 -2.63 6.00
C ALA A 18 5.42 -1.49 6.64
N TRP A 19 4.10 -1.61 6.67
CA TRP A 19 3.22 -0.57 7.19
C TRP A 19 1.85 -1.16 7.53
N ASN A 20 1.37 -0.92 8.76
CA ASN A 20 0.04 -1.34 9.22
C ASN A 20 -0.28 -2.84 8.95
N GLY A 21 0.71 -3.72 9.16
CA GLY A 21 0.63 -5.16 8.91
C GLY A 21 0.80 -5.59 7.46
N LEU A 22 1.01 -4.65 6.53
CA LEU A 22 1.43 -4.96 5.17
C LEU A 22 2.95 -5.13 5.11
N ARG A 23 3.39 -6.00 4.21
CA ARG A 23 4.76 -6.16 3.76
C ARG A 23 4.82 -6.04 2.23
N ASP A 24 5.96 -5.60 1.72
CA ASP A 24 6.19 -5.56 0.27
C ASP A 24 5.81 -6.89 -0.41
N GLY A 25 4.96 -6.79 -1.43
CA GLY A 25 4.39 -7.93 -2.14
C GLY A 25 2.97 -8.30 -1.73
N ASP A 26 2.47 -7.80 -0.60
CA ASP A 26 1.12 -8.10 -0.15
C ASP A 26 0.07 -7.51 -1.08
N SER A 27 -0.96 -8.31 -1.39
CA SER A 27 -2.07 -7.84 -2.22
C SER A 27 -2.92 -6.81 -1.48
N VAL A 28 -3.28 -5.74 -2.18
CA VAL A 28 -4.12 -4.66 -1.66
C VAL A 28 -5.20 -4.27 -2.65
N VAL A 29 -6.26 -3.66 -2.15
CA VAL A 29 -7.32 -3.06 -2.97
C VAL A 29 -7.16 -1.54 -2.94
N VAL A 30 -7.12 -0.93 -4.11
CA VAL A 30 -7.13 0.53 -4.26
C VAL A 30 -8.55 0.96 -4.61
N ASN A 31 -9.18 1.73 -3.73
CA ASN A 31 -10.52 2.28 -3.96
C ASN A 31 -10.44 3.58 -4.78
N ASP A 32 -10.18 3.44 -6.08
CA ASP A 32 -10.19 4.56 -7.03
C ASP A 32 -10.87 4.11 -8.33
N ALA A 33 -11.83 4.91 -8.81
CA ALA A 33 -12.70 4.57 -9.94
C ALA A 33 -11.91 4.17 -11.21
N ARG A 34 -10.73 4.76 -11.43
CA ARG A 34 -9.91 4.52 -12.64
C ARG A 34 -9.15 3.20 -12.59
N VAL A 35 -8.96 2.63 -11.40
CA VAL A 35 -8.06 1.49 -11.19
C VAL A 35 -8.65 0.34 -10.35
N ARG A 36 -9.89 0.46 -9.85
CA ARG A 36 -10.56 -0.53 -8.99
C ARG A 36 -10.61 -1.98 -9.52
N ALA A 37 -10.55 -2.15 -10.84
CA ALA A 37 -10.60 -3.46 -11.49
C ALA A 37 -9.21 -4.12 -11.68
N ARG A 38 -8.14 -3.45 -11.26
CA ARG A 38 -6.76 -3.91 -11.42
C ARG A 38 -6.28 -4.61 -10.15
N ALA A 39 -5.31 -5.51 -10.31
CA ALA A 39 -4.60 -6.12 -9.21
C ALA A 39 -3.44 -5.20 -8.78
N TRP A 40 -3.28 -5.00 -7.48
CA TRP A 40 -2.25 -4.16 -6.89
C TRP A 40 -1.56 -4.92 -5.76
N VAL A 41 -0.25 -4.75 -5.68
CA VAL A 41 0.57 -5.19 -4.55
C VAL A 41 1.18 -3.99 -3.87
N PHE A 42 1.22 -4.01 -2.55
CA PHE A 42 1.91 -3.03 -1.74
C PHE A 42 3.42 -3.10 -1.99
N VAL A 43 4.07 -1.95 -2.04
CA VAL A 43 5.53 -1.83 -2.22
C VAL A 43 6.15 -1.12 -1.03
N ALA A 44 5.60 0.03 -0.64
CA ALA A 44 6.07 0.80 0.51
C ALA A 44 5.02 1.82 0.96
N HIS A 45 5.10 2.21 2.22
CA HIS A 45 4.56 3.48 2.72
C HIS A 45 5.68 4.52 2.70
N ALA A 46 5.33 5.77 2.43
CA ALA A 46 6.25 6.89 2.48
C ALA A 46 5.63 8.04 3.27
N LEU A 47 6.45 8.63 4.12
CA LEU A 47 6.14 9.83 4.92
C LEU A 47 7.19 10.88 4.61
N ASN A 48 6.75 12.06 4.21
CA ASN A 48 7.58 13.24 4.19
C ASN A 48 7.58 13.88 5.59
N GLU A 49 8.64 13.69 6.37
CA GLU A 49 8.74 14.19 7.74
C GLU A 49 8.73 15.72 7.83
N SER A 50 9.00 16.46 6.74
CA SER A 50 8.96 17.92 6.75
C SER A 50 7.57 18.51 6.51
N THR A 51 6.70 17.82 5.76
CA THR A 51 5.36 18.31 5.42
C THR A 51 4.24 17.52 6.11
N GLY A 52 4.54 16.34 6.63
CA GLY A 52 3.55 15.38 7.14
C GLY A 52 2.77 14.69 6.02
N GLU A 53 3.14 14.86 4.76
CA GLU A 53 2.46 14.21 3.64
C GLU A 53 2.79 12.72 3.60
N GLU A 54 1.76 11.89 3.46
CA GLU A 54 1.88 10.44 3.40
C GLU A 54 1.30 9.87 2.12
N TRP A 55 1.94 8.83 1.58
CA TRP A 55 1.40 8.05 0.49
C TRP A 55 1.84 6.59 0.55
N VAL A 56 1.07 5.74 -0.12
CA VAL A 56 1.35 4.32 -0.28
C VAL A 56 1.69 4.04 -1.74
N GLU A 57 2.88 3.49 -1.92
CA GLU A 57 3.35 2.97 -3.19
C GLU A 57 2.81 1.57 -3.42
N VAL A 58 2.21 1.38 -4.59
CA VAL A 58 1.72 0.11 -5.08
C VAL A 58 2.29 -0.19 -6.46
N ARG A 59 2.41 -1.46 -6.78
CA ARG A 59 2.76 -1.93 -8.12
C ARG A 59 1.65 -2.83 -8.64
N GLY A 60 1.33 -2.70 -9.91
CA GLY A 60 0.32 -3.54 -10.54
C GLY A 60 -0.27 -2.86 -11.75
N GLY A 61 -1.50 -3.25 -12.08
CA GLY A 61 -2.12 -2.77 -13.30
C GLY A 61 -2.99 -3.82 -13.97
N ARG A 62 -3.13 -3.68 -15.28
CA ARG A 62 -3.75 -4.72 -16.11
C ARG A 62 -2.80 -5.92 -16.19
N PRO A 63 -3.29 -7.14 -16.50
CA PRO A 63 -2.42 -8.25 -16.85
C PRO A 63 -1.40 -7.82 -17.91
N GLY A 64 -0.11 -8.04 -17.65
CA GLY A 64 0.99 -7.59 -18.51
C GLY A 64 1.50 -6.15 -18.26
N GLU A 65 0.88 -5.38 -17.36
CA GLU A 65 1.30 -4.03 -16.98
C GLU A 65 1.71 -4.00 -15.50
N ALA A 66 3.00 -3.80 -15.20
CA ALA A 66 3.52 -3.64 -13.84
C ALA A 66 3.98 -2.19 -13.61
N LYS A 67 3.03 -1.25 -13.52
CA LYS A 67 3.34 0.17 -13.25
C LYS A 67 3.32 0.45 -11.74
N GLY A 68 4.30 1.22 -11.29
CA GLY A 68 4.31 1.82 -9.96
C GLY A 68 3.32 2.99 -9.91
N ARG A 69 2.57 3.11 -8.82
CA ARG A 69 1.69 4.25 -8.52
C ARG A 69 1.72 4.57 -7.03
N ALA A 70 1.41 5.80 -6.69
CA ALA A 70 1.22 6.25 -5.32
C ALA A 70 -0.25 6.66 -5.10
N PHE A 71 -0.79 6.34 -3.94
CA PHE A 71 -2.14 6.75 -3.51
C PHE A 71 -2.11 7.17 -2.05
N ALA A 72 -3.07 8.00 -1.65
CA ALA A 72 -3.25 8.35 -0.25
C ALA A 72 -3.56 7.09 0.61
N PRO A 73 -3.09 7.02 1.87
CA PRO A 73 -3.28 5.86 2.75
C PRO A 73 -4.73 5.37 2.87
N GLU A 74 -5.68 6.29 3.01
CA GLU A 74 -7.13 6.07 3.12
C GLU A 74 -7.77 5.44 1.86
N ARG A 75 -7.05 5.40 0.73
CA ARG A 75 -7.49 4.69 -0.48
C ARG A 75 -7.03 3.24 -0.54
N ILE A 76 -6.25 2.78 0.43
CA ILE A 76 -5.67 1.44 0.47
C ILE A 76 -6.45 0.57 1.44
N PHE A 77 -6.96 -0.54 0.93
CA PHE A 77 -7.84 -1.44 1.67
C PHE A 77 -7.31 -2.87 1.66
N PRO A 78 -7.67 -3.69 2.67
CA PRO A 78 -7.43 -5.11 2.63
C PRO A 78 -8.09 -5.79 1.43
N VAL A 79 -7.52 -6.90 0.95
CA VAL A 79 -8.26 -7.76 0.01
C VAL A 79 -9.50 -8.37 0.67
N SER A 80 -9.45 -8.63 1.98
CA SER A 80 -10.55 -9.23 2.75
C SER A 80 -11.81 -8.36 2.83
N VAL A 81 -11.70 -7.03 2.67
CA VAL A 81 -12.88 -6.14 2.72
C VAL A 81 -13.60 -6.05 1.37
N ARG A 82 -13.12 -6.74 0.34
CA ARG A 82 -13.76 -6.75 -0.98
C ARG A 82 -14.93 -7.73 -1.01
N ARG A 83 -16.16 -7.22 -1.02
CA ARG A 83 -17.38 -8.00 -1.29
C ARG A 83 -17.83 -7.77 -2.74
N GLY A 84 -17.40 -8.65 -3.63
CA GLY A 84 -17.64 -8.52 -5.07
C GLY A 84 -16.93 -7.31 -5.68
N ARG A 85 -17.69 -6.31 -6.15
CA ARG A 85 -17.17 -5.04 -6.71
C ARG A 85 -17.10 -3.90 -5.69
N ARG A 86 -17.61 -4.10 -4.47
CA ARG A 86 -17.64 -3.07 -3.42
C ARG A 86 -16.54 -3.33 -2.38
N VAL A 87 -15.96 -2.25 -1.89
CA VAL A 87 -15.08 -2.24 -0.71
C VAL A 87 -15.98 -1.97 0.49
N VAL A 88 -16.05 -2.90 1.42
CA VAL A 88 -16.90 -2.83 2.61
C VAL A 88 -16.04 -3.11 3.83
N GLY A 89 -15.55 -2.04 4.45
CA GLY A 89 -14.67 -2.09 5.61
C GLY A 89 -13.77 -0.86 5.67
N PRO A 90 -13.08 -0.65 6.81
CA PRO A 90 -12.14 0.46 6.98
C PRO A 90 -10.92 0.32 6.06
N SER A 91 -10.27 1.45 5.79
CA SER A 91 -8.97 1.46 5.12
C SER A 91 -7.91 0.84 6.03
N ILE A 92 -6.75 0.49 5.47
CA ILE A 92 -5.61 0.00 6.25
C ILE A 92 -5.02 1.12 7.12
N ALA A 93 -5.25 2.39 6.77
CA ALA A 93 -4.87 3.52 7.60
C ALA A 93 -5.73 3.58 8.89
N ASP A 94 -7.03 3.35 8.77
CA ASP A 94 -7.98 3.46 9.90
C ASP A 94 -8.04 2.21 10.78
N ALA A 95 -7.84 1.03 10.17
CA ALA A 95 -7.80 -0.24 10.88
C ALA A 95 -6.53 -1.00 10.49
N PRO A 96 -5.39 -0.67 11.12
CA PRO A 96 -4.15 -1.39 10.91
C PRO A 96 -4.35 -2.88 11.14
N ARG A 97 -3.84 -3.71 10.23
CA ARG A 97 -3.76 -5.14 10.50
C ARG A 97 -2.62 -5.32 11.48
N LEU A 98 -2.93 -5.67 12.72
CA LEU A 98 -1.89 -6.09 13.66
C LEU A 98 -1.26 -7.38 13.11
N ASP A 99 0.03 -7.34 12.81
CA ASP A 99 0.83 -8.56 12.70
C ASP A 99 0.78 -9.18 14.11
N LEU A 100 -0.06 -10.20 14.31
CA LEU A 100 0.14 -11.11 15.43
C LEU A 100 1.45 -11.82 15.12
N ALA A 101 2.52 -11.30 15.73
CA ALA A 101 3.84 -11.89 15.67
C ALA A 101 3.73 -13.38 15.97
N ASN A 102 4.14 -14.21 15.01
CA ASN A 102 4.60 -15.57 15.24
C ASN A 102 6.09 -15.59 14.90
#